data_AF-A0A953M5S3-F1
#
_entry.id   AF-A0A953M5S3-F1
#
_cell.length_a   1.000
_cell.length_b   1.000
_cell.length_c   1.000
_cell.angle_alpha   90.00
_cell.angle_beta   90.00
_cell.angle_gamma   90.00
#
_symmetry.space_group_name_H-M   'P 1'
#
loop_
_entity.id
_entity.type
_entity.pdbx_description
1 polymer ?
#
loop_
_entity_poly.entity_id
_entity_poly.type
_entity_poly.pdbx_seq_one_letter_code
_entity_poly.pdbx_strand_id
1 'polypeptide(L)'
;MKIHEYQARDLLASYGIPVPAGRVIETVEEAHTVYKQVTSEAELSPENGLAVVKAMVHAGGRGKAGFVKLVRSPQEAEDAARFMLKNKMVSVQTGPEGLEVSKLLIAAGVEIEHEYYLAITTDRETRRNTLIASREGGVEIEKVAAENPDAILKQPIHPLMGLQ
;
A
#
# COMPACT_ATOMS: atom_id res chain seq x y z
N MET A 1 2.49 -17.89 3.12
CA MET A 1 3.41 -16.87 3.67
C MET A 1 3.00 -15.51 3.11
N LYS A 2 2.96 -14.46 3.93
CA LYS A 2 2.70 -13.07 3.48
C LYS A 2 4.02 -12.32 3.39
N ILE A 3 4.07 -11.25 2.59
CA ILE A 3 5.18 -10.30 2.52
C ILE A 3 4.69 -8.89 2.85
N HIS A 4 5.59 -7.98 3.20
CA HIS A 4 5.25 -6.58 3.47
C HIS A 4 5.04 -5.79 2.17
N GLU A 5 4.38 -4.63 2.29
CA GLU A 5 4.13 -3.74 1.15
C GLU A 5 5.43 -3.35 0.43
N TYR A 6 6.50 -3.00 1.14
CA TYR A 6 7.77 -2.63 0.49
C TYR A 6 8.36 -3.80 -0.33
N GLN A 7 8.31 -5.03 0.20
CA GLN A 7 8.79 -6.21 -0.52
C GLN A 7 7.96 -6.52 -1.76
N ALA A 8 6.64 -6.32 -1.67
CA ALA A 8 5.76 -6.46 -2.82
C ALA A 8 6.07 -5.39 -3.88
N ARG A 9 6.34 -4.14 -3.47
CA ARG A 9 6.75 -3.06 -4.39
C ARG A 9 8.07 -3.36 -5.07
N ASP A 10 9.07 -3.84 -4.34
CA ASP A 10 10.37 -4.23 -4.90
C ASP A 10 10.21 -5.36 -5.92
N LEU A 11 9.35 -6.34 -5.62
CA LEU A 11 9.02 -7.42 -6.54
C LEU A 11 8.35 -6.87 -7.81
N LEU A 12 7.33 -6.03 -7.69
CA LEU A 12 6.66 -5.42 -8.84
C LEU A 12 7.64 -4.60 -9.71
N ALA A 13 8.46 -3.77 -9.07
CA ALA A 13 9.49 -2.98 -9.75
C ALA A 13 10.52 -3.84 -10.49
N SER A 14 10.91 -4.99 -9.92
CA SER A 14 11.83 -5.93 -10.58
C SER A 14 11.27 -6.54 -11.88
N TYR A 15 9.96 -6.50 -12.07
CA TYR A 15 9.26 -6.88 -13.30
C TYR A 15 8.85 -5.67 -14.16
N GLY A 16 9.36 -4.47 -13.86
CA GLY A 16 9.08 -3.26 -14.63
C GLY A 16 7.70 -2.64 -14.37
N ILE A 17 6.98 -3.08 -13.33
CA ILE A 17 5.71 -2.46 -12.95
C ILE A 17 6.01 -1.18 -12.16
N PRO A 18 5.49 -0.02 -12.58
CA PRO A 18 5.80 1.25 -11.94
C PRO A 18 5.26 1.27 -10.50
N VAL A 19 6.12 1.66 -9.57
CA VAL A 19 5.78 1.93 -8.18
C VAL A 19 6.32 3.32 -7.82
N PRO A 20 5.63 4.11 -6.98
CA PRO A 20 6.18 5.40 -6.57
C PRO A 20 7.54 5.24 -5.89
N ALA A 21 8.38 6.27 -5.88
CA ALA A 21 9.60 6.24 -5.08
C ALA A 21 9.26 5.94 -3.61
N GLY A 22 10.08 5.16 -2.92
CA GLY A 22 9.86 4.92 -1.51
C GLY A 22 10.97 4.13 -0.86
N ARG A 23 11.17 4.36 0.43
CA ARG A 23 12.25 3.79 1.23
C ARG A 23 11.73 3.39 2.59
N VAL A 24 12.27 2.30 3.11
CA VAL A 24 11.95 1.80 4.45
C VAL A 24 12.82 2.52 5.47
N ILE A 25 12.24 2.82 6.62
CA ILE A 25 12.95 3.30 7.81
C ILE A 25 12.61 2.39 9.00
N GLU A 26 13.53 2.33 9.95
CA GLU A 26 13.39 1.60 11.21
C GLU A 26 13.45 2.55 12.41
N THR A 27 13.97 3.76 12.24
CA THR A 27 14.03 4.78 13.29
C THR A 27 13.38 6.09 12.87
N VAL A 28 13.07 6.94 13.86
CA VAL A 28 12.43 8.25 13.64
C VAL A 28 13.40 9.22 12.97
N GLU A 29 14.69 9.12 13.31
CA GLU A 29 15.77 10.00 12.84
C GLU A 29 15.99 9.88 11.32
N GLU A 30 15.69 8.71 10.75
CA GLU A 30 15.77 8.48 9.31
C GLU A 30 14.66 9.21 8.54
N ALA A 31 13.50 9.46 9.17
CA ALA A 31 12.29 9.91 8.50
C ALA A 31 12.46 11.24 7.77
N HIS A 32 13.11 12.21 8.40
CA HIS A 32 13.35 13.53 7.83
C HIS A 32 14.19 13.45 6.55
N THR A 33 15.32 12.73 6.59
CA THR A 33 16.23 12.57 5.45
C THR A 33 15.58 11.76 4.33
N VAL A 34 14.92 10.66 4.68
CA VAL A 34 14.26 9.80 3.70
C VAL A 34 13.11 10.51 3.00
N TYR A 35 12.31 11.31 3.72
CA TYR A 35 11.27 12.14 3.11
C TYR A 35 11.84 13.05 2.01
N LYS A 36 12.95 13.75 2.28
CA LYS A 36 13.60 14.62 1.28
C LYS A 36 14.10 13.83 0.07
N GLN A 37 14.67 12.65 0.29
CA GLN A 37 15.14 11.78 -0.79
C GLN A 37 14.00 11.31 -1.69
N VAL A 38 12.94 10.72 -1.12
CA VAL A 38 11.85 10.14 -1.91
C VAL A 38 11.04 11.21 -2.66
N THR A 39 10.90 12.41 -2.08
CA THR A 39 10.26 13.54 -2.78
C THR A 39 11.13 14.06 -3.91
N SER A 40 12.44 14.24 -3.69
CA SER A 40 13.38 14.65 -4.75
C SER A 40 13.42 13.64 -5.91
N GLU A 41 13.45 12.34 -5.61
CA GLU A 41 13.45 11.26 -6.62
C GLU A 41 12.16 11.24 -7.44
N ALA A 42 11.05 11.72 -6.87
CA ALA A 42 9.77 11.86 -7.56
C ALA A 42 9.60 13.26 -8.21
N GLU A 43 10.66 14.05 -8.30
CA GLU A 43 10.65 15.42 -8.85
C GLU A 43 9.68 16.36 -8.09
N LEU A 44 9.40 16.04 -6.83
CA LEU A 44 8.64 16.87 -5.91
C LEU A 44 9.58 17.74 -5.06
N SER A 45 9.05 18.84 -4.54
CA SER A 45 9.80 19.70 -3.63
C SER A 45 10.26 18.94 -2.37
N PRO A 46 11.54 19.00 -2.00
CA PRO A 46 12.05 18.34 -0.80
C PRO A 46 11.54 18.96 0.52
N GLU A 47 11.00 20.16 0.47
CA GLU A 47 10.52 20.87 1.67
C GLU A 47 9.00 20.80 1.83
N ASN A 48 8.26 20.64 0.72
CA ASN A 48 6.79 20.62 0.76
C ASN A 48 6.08 19.65 -0.20
N GLY A 49 6.83 18.71 -0.78
CA GLY A 49 6.29 17.66 -1.65
C GLY A 49 5.34 16.73 -0.91
N LEU A 50 4.35 16.19 -1.61
CA LEU A 50 3.46 15.20 -1.00
C LEU A 50 4.21 13.89 -0.79
N ALA A 51 4.12 13.31 0.40
CA ALA A 51 4.56 11.95 0.69
C ALA A 51 3.56 11.23 1.60
N VAL A 52 3.74 9.93 1.75
CA VAL A 52 2.91 9.07 2.60
C VAL A 52 3.81 8.24 3.51
N VAL A 53 3.57 8.30 4.82
CA VAL A 53 4.21 7.42 5.81
C VAL A 53 3.25 6.28 6.12
N LYS A 54 3.69 5.03 5.97
CA LYS A 54 2.87 3.82 6.13
C LYS A 54 3.52 2.84 7.09
N ALA A 55 2.77 2.28 8.02
CA ALA A 55 3.24 1.20 8.87
C ALA A 55 3.33 -0.13 8.10
N MET A 56 4.45 -0.84 8.27
CA MET A 56 4.68 -2.14 7.65
C MET A 56 4.24 -3.27 8.59
N VAL A 57 3.00 -3.71 8.44
CA VAL A 57 2.41 -4.82 9.22
C VAL A 57 1.61 -5.75 8.30
N HIS A 58 1.45 -7.02 8.67
CA HIS A 58 0.71 -8.01 7.88
C HIS A 58 -0.81 -7.99 8.15
N ALA A 59 -1.39 -6.80 8.20
CA ALA A 59 -2.82 -6.57 8.36
C ALA A 59 -3.29 -5.38 7.52
N GLY A 60 -4.52 -5.47 7.00
CA GLY A 60 -5.23 -4.39 6.34
C GLY A 60 -5.80 -3.37 7.32
N GLY A 61 -6.57 -2.39 6.81
CA GLY A 61 -7.21 -1.37 7.65
C GLY A 61 -6.29 -0.29 8.24
N ARG A 62 -5.00 -0.29 7.85
CA ARG A 62 -3.95 0.63 8.35
C ARG A 62 -4.34 2.11 8.25
N GLY A 63 -4.98 2.50 7.14
CA GLY A 63 -5.43 3.88 6.93
C GLY A 63 -6.52 4.30 7.91
N LYS A 64 -7.56 3.48 8.08
CA LYS A 64 -8.64 3.71 9.07
C LYS A 64 -8.09 3.73 10.50
N ALA A 65 -7.00 3.00 10.77
CA ALA A 65 -6.32 2.97 12.07
C ALA A 65 -5.37 4.18 12.31
N GLY A 66 -5.15 5.05 11.32
CA GLY A 66 -4.22 6.18 11.43
C GLY A 66 -2.74 5.84 11.24
N PHE A 67 -2.44 4.64 10.73
CA PHE A 67 -1.10 4.14 10.41
C PHE A 67 -0.74 4.25 8.92
N VAL A 68 -1.49 5.07 8.20
CA VAL A 68 -1.15 5.64 6.88
C VAL A 68 -1.43 7.13 6.98
N LYS A 69 -0.40 7.97 6.84
CA LYS A 69 -0.52 9.43 6.96
C LYS A 69 0.08 10.12 5.75
N LEU A 70 -0.68 11.03 5.15
CA LEU A 70 -0.17 12.00 4.19
C LEU A 70 0.64 13.04 4.95
N VAL A 71 1.80 13.40 4.40
CA VAL A 71 2.70 14.41 4.96
C VAL A 71 3.20 15.33 3.86
N ARG A 72 3.41 16.60 4.19
CA ARG A 72 3.87 17.65 3.29
C ARG A 72 5.08 18.39 3.83
N SER A 73 5.80 17.83 4.79
CA SER A 73 7.09 18.36 5.22
C SER A 73 7.94 17.26 5.86
N PRO A 74 9.26 17.47 5.94
CA PRO A 74 10.15 16.56 6.66
C PRO A 74 9.75 16.40 8.14
N GLN A 75 9.27 17.47 8.77
CA GLN A 75 8.82 17.46 10.16
C GLN A 75 7.55 16.63 10.34
N GLU A 76 6.57 16.77 9.45
CA GLU A 76 5.35 15.95 9.48
C GLU A 76 5.67 14.45 9.29
N ALA A 77 6.66 14.13 8.46
CA ALA A 77 7.13 12.75 8.28
C ALA A 77 7.75 12.20 9.57
N GLU A 78 8.55 12.99 10.27
CA GLU A 78 9.14 12.62 11.57
C GLU A 78 8.08 12.43 12.65
N ASP A 79 7.10 13.33 12.74
CA ASP A 79 6.01 13.25 13.71
C ASP A 79 5.13 12.01 13.46
N ALA A 80 4.85 11.72 12.19
CA ALA A 80 4.15 10.50 11.79
C ALA A 80 4.97 9.25 12.18
N ALA A 81 6.27 9.25 11.93
CA ALA A 81 7.14 8.13 12.27
C ALA A 81 7.20 7.88 13.79
N ARG A 82 7.38 8.96 14.56
CA ARG A 82 7.38 8.94 16.04
C ARG A 82 6.09 8.37 16.61
N PHE A 83 4.95 8.75 16.03
CA PHE A 83 3.66 8.18 16.40
C PHE A 83 3.61 6.69 16.06
N MET A 84 3.90 6.29 14.82
CA MET A 84 3.69 4.91 14.37
C MET A 84 4.63 3.91 15.04
N LEU A 85 5.90 4.25 15.25
CA LEU A 85 6.88 3.36 15.91
C LEU A 85 6.66 3.21 17.42
N LYS A 86 5.99 4.19 18.06
CA LYS A 86 5.69 4.13 19.51
C LYS A 86 4.41 3.37 19.83
N ASN A 87 3.48 3.25 18.88
CA ASN A 87 2.14 2.72 19.12
C ASN A 87 1.92 1.40 18.40
N LYS A 88 1.15 0.50 19.01
CA LYS A 88 0.66 -0.70 18.33
C LYS A 88 -0.50 -0.33 17.41
N MET A 89 -0.53 -0.93 16.23
CA MET A 89 -1.63 -0.74 15.29
C MET A 89 -2.77 -1.70 15.62
N VAL A 90 -3.94 -1.14 15.93
CA VAL A 90 -5.19 -1.88 16.07
C VAL A 90 -6.07 -1.61 14.86
N SER A 91 -6.58 -2.67 14.24
CA SER A 91 -7.55 -2.62 13.15
C SER A 91 -8.54 -3.77 13.28
N VAL A 92 -9.57 -3.77 12.43
CA VAL A 92 -10.53 -4.88 12.30
C VAL A 92 -9.87 -6.23 11.98
N GLN A 93 -8.61 -6.25 11.50
CA GLN A 93 -7.88 -7.46 11.14
C GLN A 93 -6.81 -7.90 12.16
N THR A 94 -6.58 -7.16 13.25
CA THR A 94 -5.47 -7.44 14.20
C THR A 94 -5.90 -7.89 15.58
N GLY A 95 -7.19 -7.83 15.92
CA GLY A 95 -7.63 -8.01 17.31
C GLY A 95 -7.29 -6.81 18.21
N PRO A 96 -7.79 -6.82 19.47
CA PRO A 96 -7.60 -5.73 20.44
C PRO A 96 -6.15 -5.53 20.91
N GLU A 97 -5.32 -6.57 20.83
CA GLU A 97 -3.90 -6.54 21.20
C GLU A 97 -3.03 -5.72 20.23
N GLY A 98 -3.51 -5.58 18.98
CA GLY A 98 -2.82 -4.89 17.91
C GLY A 98 -1.49 -5.52 17.48
N LEU A 99 -0.87 -4.92 16.47
CA LEU A 99 0.45 -5.32 15.97
C LEU A 99 1.50 -4.27 16.29
N GLU A 100 2.67 -4.71 16.73
CA GLU A 100 3.83 -3.84 16.86
C GLU A 100 4.32 -3.39 15.48
N VAL A 101 4.75 -2.14 15.40
CA VAL A 101 5.27 -1.53 14.17
C VAL A 101 6.77 -1.31 14.35
N SER A 102 7.57 -2.12 13.67
CA SER A 102 9.03 -2.02 13.70
C SER A 102 9.64 -1.33 12.48
N LYS A 103 8.88 -1.21 11.39
CA LYS A 103 9.33 -0.57 10.15
C LYS A 103 8.24 0.29 9.55
N LEU A 104 8.64 1.39 8.92
CA LEU A 104 7.76 2.26 8.16
C LEU A 104 8.24 2.37 6.73
N LEU A 105 7.30 2.60 5.81
CA LEU A 105 7.59 2.96 4.43
C LEU A 105 7.24 4.43 4.26
N ILE A 106 8.21 5.24 3.84
CA ILE A 106 7.96 6.58 3.33
C ILE A 106 7.97 6.49 1.81
N ALA A 107 6.87 6.88 1.18
CA ALA A 107 6.72 6.86 -0.26
C ALA A 107 6.33 8.24 -0.79
N ALA A 108 6.81 8.60 -1.98
CA ALA A 108 6.34 9.80 -2.67
C ALA A 108 4.82 9.73 -2.90
N GLY A 109 4.16 10.86 -2.70
CA GLY A 109 2.76 11.04 -3.03
C GLY A 109 2.57 11.13 -4.54
N VAL A 110 1.37 10.79 -4.97
CA VAL A 110 0.96 10.90 -6.37
C VAL A 110 -0.38 11.62 -6.42
N GLU A 111 -0.62 12.36 -7.50
CA GLU A 111 -1.95 12.86 -7.79
C GLU A 111 -2.80 11.70 -8.35
N ILE A 112 -3.93 11.44 -7.71
CA ILE A 112 -4.78 10.30 -8.03
C ILE A 112 -6.02 10.83 -8.73
N GLU A 113 -6.09 10.62 -10.05
CA GLU A 113 -7.30 10.93 -10.83
C GLU A 113 -8.36 9.83 -10.65
N HIS A 114 -7.92 8.57 -10.68
CA HIS A 114 -8.77 7.39 -10.52
C HIS A 114 -8.07 6.31 -9.70
N GLU A 115 -8.84 5.59 -8.89
CA GLU A 115 -8.39 4.39 -8.18
C GLU A 115 -9.10 3.16 -8.74
N TYR A 116 -8.34 2.09 -8.96
CA TYR A 116 -8.85 0.80 -9.41
C TYR A 116 -8.46 -0.30 -8.44
N TYR A 117 -9.29 -1.33 -8.35
CA TYR A 117 -8.92 -2.58 -7.70
C TYR A 117 -8.36 -3.54 -8.75
N LEU A 118 -7.26 -4.23 -8.41
CA LEU A 118 -6.70 -5.30 -9.22
C LEU A 118 -6.15 -6.41 -8.31
N ALA A 119 -6.50 -7.66 -8.61
CA ALA A 119 -5.92 -8.83 -7.95
C ALA A 119 -5.81 -10.01 -8.91
N ILE A 120 -4.86 -10.90 -8.66
CA ILE A 120 -4.80 -12.22 -9.28
C ILE A 120 -4.88 -13.25 -8.16
N THR A 121 -5.82 -14.17 -8.26
CA THR A 121 -6.00 -15.26 -7.28
C THR A 121 -6.25 -16.57 -7.99
N THR A 122 -5.99 -17.69 -7.31
CA THR A 122 -6.34 -19.01 -7.82
C THR A 122 -7.81 -19.29 -7.52
N ASP A 123 -8.60 -19.38 -8.59
CA ASP A 123 -9.97 -19.87 -8.51
C ASP A 123 -9.94 -21.40 -8.39
N ARG A 124 -10.44 -21.89 -7.26
CA ARG A 124 -10.41 -23.33 -6.92
C ARG A 124 -11.43 -24.14 -7.71
N GLU A 125 -12.51 -23.53 -8.17
CA GLU A 125 -13.55 -24.23 -8.94
C GLU A 125 -13.04 -24.52 -10.36
N THR A 126 -12.50 -23.49 -11.01
CA THR A 126 -11.95 -23.61 -12.37
C THR A 126 -10.51 -24.15 -12.38
N ARG A 127 -9.84 -24.16 -11.24
CA ARG A 127 -8.41 -24.54 -11.06
C ARG A 127 -7.50 -23.70 -11.97
N ARG A 128 -7.85 -22.43 -12.14
CA ARG A 128 -7.11 -21.45 -12.94
C ARG A 128 -6.81 -20.22 -12.10
N ASN A 129 -5.79 -19.48 -12.50
CA ASN A 129 -5.63 -18.13 -11.98
C ASN A 129 -6.67 -17.23 -12.65
N THR A 130 -7.26 -16.33 -11.88
CA THR A 130 -8.27 -15.39 -12.32
C THR A 130 -7.84 -13.99 -11.94
N LEU A 131 -7.83 -13.10 -12.91
CA LEU A 131 -7.68 -11.67 -12.70
C LEU A 131 -9.03 -11.09 -12.28
N ILE A 132 -9.02 -10.30 -11.23
CA ILE A 132 -10.18 -9.58 -10.70
C ILE A 132 -9.86 -8.09 -10.80
N ALA A 133 -10.75 -7.32 -11.42
CA ALA A 133 -10.60 -5.88 -11.56
C ALA A 133 -11.91 -5.15 -11.26
N SER A 134 -11.83 -3.92 -10.73
CA SER A 134 -12.99 -3.06 -10.53
C SER A 134 -12.59 -1.58 -10.62
N ARG A 135 -13.54 -0.73 -11.05
CA ARG A 135 -13.42 0.74 -10.98
C ARG A 135 -13.61 1.30 -9.58
N GLU A 136 -14.06 0.46 -8.64
CA GLU A 136 -14.24 0.84 -7.25
C GLU A 136 -12.94 0.56 -6.45
N GLY A 137 -11.86 1.25 -6.82
CA GLY A 137 -10.63 1.24 -6.04
C GLY A 137 -10.79 1.91 -4.67
N GLY A 138 -9.88 1.61 -3.74
CA GLY A 138 -9.89 2.21 -2.39
C GLY A 138 -10.97 1.67 -1.43
N VAL A 139 -11.86 0.79 -1.92
CA VAL A 139 -12.94 0.15 -1.14
C VAL A 139 -12.59 -1.32 -0.88
N GLU A 140 -13.12 -1.88 0.20
CA GLU A 140 -13.03 -3.33 0.47
C GLU A 140 -13.79 -4.10 -0.62
N ILE A 141 -13.07 -4.90 -1.41
CA ILE A 141 -13.63 -5.55 -2.60
C ILE A 141 -14.75 -6.54 -2.26
N GLU A 142 -14.70 -7.13 -1.07
CA GLU A 142 -15.74 -8.02 -0.56
C GLU A 142 -17.07 -7.29 -0.38
N LYS A 143 -17.02 -6.00 -0.01
CA LYS A 143 -18.21 -5.14 0.09
C LYS A 143 -18.77 -4.85 -1.30
N VAL A 144 -17.90 -4.50 -2.26
CA VAL A 144 -18.29 -4.28 -3.66
C VAL A 144 -18.94 -5.54 -4.23
N ALA A 145 -18.39 -6.72 -3.96
CA ALA A 145 -18.95 -7.98 -4.43
C ALA A 145 -20.35 -8.27 -3.90
N ALA A 146 -20.68 -7.80 -2.69
CA ALA A 146 -21.99 -7.99 -2.06
C ALA A 146 -23.02 -6.94 -2.50
N GLU A 147 -22.59 -5.67 -2.66
CA GLU A 147 -23.49 -4.55 -2.94
C GLU A 147 -23.65 -4.26 -4.44
N ASN A 148 -22.58 -4.41 -5.22
CA ASN A 148 -22.52 -4.11 -6.64
C ASN A 148 -21.64 -5.12 -7.40
N PRO A 149 -22.06 -6.39 -7.52
CA PRO A 149 -21.27 -7.44 -8.16
C PRO A 149 -20.91 -7.13 -9.63
N ASP A 150 -21.74 -6.35 -10.33
CA ASP A 150 -21.52 -5.96 -11.72
C ASP A 150 -20.34 -4.99 -11.90
N ALA A 151 -19.88 -4.34 -10.83
CA ALA A 151 -18.65 -3.55 -10.84
C ALA A 151 -17.37 -4.40 -10.83
N ILE A 152 -17.48 -5.73 -10.70
CA ILE A 152 -16.34 -6.65 -10.64
C ILE A 152 -16.21 -7.42 -11.96
N LEU A 153 -15.09 -7.20 -12.62
CA LEU A 153 -14.66 -7.98 -13.77
C LEU A 153 -13.81 -9.15 -13.29
N LYS A 154 -14.13 -10.36 -13.76
CA LYS A 154 -13.34 -11.58 -13.53
C LYS A 154 -12.91 -12.17 -14.87
N GLN A 155 -11.61 -12.22 -15.11
CA GLN A 155 -11.03 -12.78 -16.34
C GLN A 155 -10.16 -13.99 -15.98
N PRO A 156 -10.59 -15.22 -16.30
CA PRO A 156 -9.75 -16.40 -16.17
C PRO A 156 -8.52 -16.30 -17.06
N ILE A 157 -7.36 -16.64 -16.51
CA ILE A 157 -6.07 -16.62 -17.22
C ILE A 157 -5.83 -18.02 -17.80
N HIS A 158 -5.63 -18.12 -19.11
CA HIS A 158 -5.39 -19.40 -19.76
C HIS A 158 -4.01 -19.95 -19.33
N PRO A 159 -3.90 -21.20 -18.85
CA PRO A 159 -2.65 -21.73 -18.30
C PRO A 159 -1.45 -21.71 -19.28
N LEU A 160 -1.72 -21.81 -20.58
CA LEU A 160 -0.68 -21.78 -21.62
C LEU A 160 -0.59 -20.46 -22.38
N MET A 161 -1.69 -19.71 -22.48
CA MET A 161 -1.75 -18.52 -23.34
C MET A 161 -1.68 -17.22 -22.55
N GLY A 162 -1.81 -17.28 -21.22
CA GLY A 162 -1.85 -16.10 -20.36
C GLY A 162 -3.19 -15.37 -20.42
N LEU A 163 -3.14 -14.06 -20.19
CA LEU A 163 -4.29 -13.17 -20.28
C LEU A 163 -4.66 -12.96 -21.74
N GLN A 164 -5.95 -13.09 -22.06
CA GLN A 164 -6.53 -12.91 -23.39
C GLN A 164 -7.36 -11.65 -23.45
#